data_AF-A0A2E9ES48-F1
#
_entry.id   AF-A0A2E9ES48-F1
#
_cell.length_a   1.000
_cell.length_b   1.000
_cell.length_c   1.000
_cell.angle_alpha   90.00
_cell.angle_beta   90.00
_cell.angle_gamma   90.00
#
_symmetry.space_group_name_H-M   'P 1'
#
loop_
_entity.id
_entity.type
_entity.pdbx_description
1 polymer ?
#
loop_
_entity_poly.entity_id
_entity_poly.type
_entity_poly.pdbx_seq_one_letter_code
_entity_poly.pdbx_strand_id
1 'polypeptide(L)' 'MKNIAIITLAFLLFSACSVSNPKVSLGKKCVVKDDSVSYSYVWIYDKNTGLPASEEQCKALPKKD' A
#
# COMPACT_ATOMS: atom_id res chain seq x y z
N MET A 1 -31.35 -3.40 -6.63
CA MET A 1 -31.28 -2.41 -5.53
C MET A 1 -30.47 -2.88 -4.32
N LYS A 2 -30.68 -4.10 -3.81
CA LYS A 2 -29.90 -4.64 -2.67
C LYS A 2 -28.37 -4.61 -2.89
N ASN A 3 -27.90 -4.97 -4.07
CA ASN A 3 -26.47 -4.99 -4.39
C ASN A 3 -25.87 -3.58 -4.53
N ILE A 4 -26.65 -2.62 -5.04
CA ILE A 4 -26.19 -1.22 -5.15
C ILE A 4 -25.96 -0.64 -3.76
N ALA A 5 -26.92 -0.84 -2.84
CA ALA A 5 -26.79 -0.37 -1.45
C ALA A 5 -25.58 -0.97 -0.72
N ILE A 6 -25.25 -2.24 -0.99
CA ILE A 6 -24.06 -2.91 -0.44
C ILE A 6 -22.78 -2.29 -1.01
N ILE A 7 -22.75 -1.99 -2.32
CA ILE A 7 -21.58 -1.37 -2.97
C ILE A 7 -21.35 0.05 -2.42
N THR A 8 -22.39 0.87 -2.29
CA THR A 8 -22.25 2.23 -1.72
C THR A 8 -21.82 2.19 -0.26
N LEU A 9 -22.36 1.26 0.54
CA LEU A 9 -21.96 1.11 1.93
C LEU A 9 -20.49 0.68 2.06
N ALA A 10 -20.03 -0.25 1.21
CA ALA A 10 -18.62 -0.63 1.17
C ALA A 10 -17.72 0.56 0.81
N PHE A 11 -18.05 1.33 -0.23
CA PHE A 11 -17.27 2.53 -0.61
C PHE A 11 -17.18 3.57 0.52
N LEU A 12 -18.28 3.80 1.25
CA LEU A 12 -18.27 4.71 2.40
C LEU A 12 -17.37 4.20 3.53
N LEU A 13 -17.39 2.90 3.82
CA LEU A 13 -16.54 2.30 4.86
C LEU A 13 -15.04 2.30 4.49
N PHE A 14 -14.69 2.17 3.21
CA PHE A 14 -13.29 2.23 2.76
C PHE A 14 -12.75 3.66 2.59
N SER A 15 -13.60 4.68 2.60
CA SER A 15 -13.16 6.08 2.45
C SER A 15 -12.39 6.64 3.65
N ALA A 16 -12.45 5.98 4.81
CA ALA A 16 -11.81 6.43 6.04
C ALA A 16 -10.28 6.28 6.06
N CYS A 17 -9.70 5.39 5.23
CA CYS A 17 -8.25 5.31 5.04
C CYS A 17 -7.80 6.30 3.96
N SER A 18 -7.95 7.59 4.24
CA SER A 18 -7.46 8.64 3.34
C SER A 18 -6.00 8.98 3.66
N VAL A 19 -5.17 9.07 2.63
CA VAL A 19 -3.82 9.65 2.69
C VAL A 19 -3.96 11.14 2.39
N SER A 20 -3.51 12.02 3.29
CA SER A 20 -3.78 13.46 3.21
C SER A 20 -3.08 14.16 2.04
N ASN A 21 -1.85 13.78 1.70
CA ASN A 21 -1.12 14.27 0.54
C ASN A 21 -0.63 13.10 -0.34
N PRO A 22 -1.53 12.45 -1.10
CA PRO A 22 -1.21 11.21 -1.76
C PRO A 22 -0.22 11.42 -2.90
N LYS A 23 0.75 10.51 -3.01
CA LYS A 23 1.61 10.33 -4.16
C LYS A 23 1.70 8.86 -4.49
N VAL A 24 1.84 8.57 -5.78
CA VAL A 24 2.00 7.22 -6.29
C VAL A 24 3.46 7.00 -6.67
N SER A 25 4.02 5.85 -6.29
CA SER A 25 5.28 5.34 -6.84
C SER A 25 5.02 3.99 -7.48
N LEU A 26 5.60 3.82 -8.66
CA LEU A 26 5.56 2.57 -9.42
C LEU A 26 6.92 1.85 -9.31
N GLY A 27 6.90 0.53 -9.48
CA GLY A 27 8.06 -0.34 -9.41
C GLY A 27 8.08 -1.16 -8.13
N LYS A 28 8.69 -2.36 -8.20
CA LYS A 28 8.72 -3.31 -7.08
C LYS A 28 9.51 -2.72 -5.92
N LYS A 29 8.82 -2.36 -4.85
CA LYS A 29 9.44 -1.89 -3.60
C LYS A 29 8.91 -2.72 -2.44
N CYS A 30 9.75 -2.88 -1.44
CA CYS A 30 9.46 -3.65 -0.25
C CYS A 30 9.68 -2.79 0.98
N VAL A 31 8.89 -3.04 2.02
CA VAL A 31 9.14 -2.47 3.35
C VAL A 31 9.26 -3.62 4.33
N VAL A 32 10.39 -3.65 5.04
CA VAL A 32 10.62 -4.58 6.15
C VAL A 32 10.18 -3.87 7.41
N LYS A 33 9.21 -4.43 8.11
CA LYS A 33 8.72 -3.88 9.37
C LYS A 33 8.48 -5.03 10.35
N ASP A 34 9.19 -4.97 11.47
CA ASP A 34 9.22 -6.01 12.49
C ASP A 34 9.57 -7.37 11.84
N ASP A 35 8.73 -8.39 12.02
CA ASP A 35 8.91 -9.73 11.44
C ASP A 35 8.21 -9.90 10.08
N SER A 36 7.75 -8.80 9.47
CA SER A 36 6.95 -8.83 8.23
C SER A 36 7.63 -8.08 7.09
N VAL A 37 7.43 -8.58 5.88
CA VAL A 37 7.84 -7.88 4.65
C VAL A 37 6.62 -7.66 3.78
N SER A 38 6.26 -6.40 3.55
CA SER A 38 5.24 -6.03 2.57
C SER A 38 5.92 -5.64 1.27
N TYR A 39 5.44 -6.17 0.14
CA TYR A 39 5.92 -5.80 -1.19
C TYR A 39 4.75 -5.39 -2.07
N SER A 40 4.97 -4.40 -2.93
CA SER A 40 4.01 -3.99 -3.94
C SER A 40 4.74 -3.34 -5.12
N TYR A 41 4.08 -3.34 -6.28
CA TYR A 41 4.49 -2.58 -7.46
C TYR A 41 3.85 -1.19 -7.51
N VAL A 42 2.79 -0.99 -6.73
CA VAL A 42 2.04 0.26 -6.64
C VAL A 42 2.01 0.69 -5.17
N TRP A 43 2.59 1.85 -4.90
CA TRP A 43 2.64 2.43 -3.56
C TRP A 43 1.91 3.76 -3.55
N ILE A 44 0.91 3.87 -2.67
CA ILE A 44 0.23 5.13 -2.36
C ILE A 44 0.74 5.56 -0.98
N TYR A 45 1.31 6.75 -0.90
CA TYR A 45 1.95 7.25 0.32
C TYR A 45 1.76 8.75 0.48
N ASP A 46 1.94 9.26 1.71
CA ASP A 46 1.87 10.69 1.97
C ASP A 46 3.21 11.37 1.61
N LYS A 47 3.18 12.45 0.84
CA LYS A 47 4.41 13.15 0.45
C LYS A 47 5.19 13.73 1.63
N ASN A 48 4.52 14.08 2.72
CA ASN A 48 5.15 14.68 3.88
C ASN A 48 5.94 13.64 4.69
N THR A 49 5.43 12.41 4.77
CA THR A 49 6.14 11.30 5.45
C THR A 49 7.08 10.52 4.53
N GLY A 50 6.86 10.61 3.21
CA GLY A 50 7.67 9.93 2.20
C GLY A 50 7.30 8.47 2.03
N LEU A 51 7.98 7.79 1.09
CA LEU A 51 7.78 6.37 0.82
C LEU A 51 8.86 5.57 1.58
N PRO A 52 8.52 4.83 2.64
CA PRO A 52 9.49 4.02 3.38
C PRO A 52 9.91 2.74 2.65
N ALA A 53 9.21 2.37 1.56
CA ALA A 53 9.52 1.19 0.78
C ALA A 53 10.59 1.47 -0.28
N SER A 54 11.55 0.56 -0.43
CA SER A 54 12.65 0.67 -1.39
C SER A 54 12.91 -0.65 -2.13
N GLU A 55 13.66 -0.59 -3.23
CA GLU A 55 14.04 -1.81 -3.97
C GLU A 55 15.11 -2.59 -3.21
N GLU A 56 15.98 -1.89 -2.48
CA GLU A 56 17.05 -2.45 -1.67
C GLU A 56 16.51 -3.34 -0.55
N GLN A 57 15.44 -2.91 0.10
CA GLN A 57 14.75 -3.70 1.13
C GLN A 57 14.17 -5.01 0.58
N CYS A 58 13.92 -5.11 -0.74
CA CYS A 58 13.51 -6.38 -1.34
C CYS A 58 14.62 -7.43 -1.34
N LYS A 59 15.89 -7.06 -1.12
CA LYS A 59 17.00 -8.01 -0.98
C LYS A 59 16.92 -8.82 0.31
N ALA A 60 16.20 -8.33 1.32
CA ALA A 60 15.94 -9.05 2.56
C ALA A 60 14.86 -10.14 2.40
N LEU A 61 14.11 -10.14 1.28
CA LEU A 61 13.20 -11.23 0.99
C LEU A 61 14.01 -12.51 0.74
N PRO A 62 13.56 -13.67 1.26
CA PRO A 62 14.16 -14.94 0.90
C PRO A 62 14.10 -15.09 -0.63
N LYS A 63 15.23 -15.48 -1.23
CA LYS A 63 15.24 -15.87 -2.64
C LYS A 63 14.34 -17.09 -2.75
N LYS A 64 13.38 -17.06 -3.69
CA LYS A 64 12.69 -18.29 -4.08
C LYS A 64 13.76 -19.21 -4.67
N ASP A 65 14.01 -20.34 -4.01
CA ASP A 65 14.75 -21.46 -4.57
C ASP A 65 14.00 -22.06 -5.77
#